data_AF-A0A3S0RY59-F1
#
_entry.id   AF-A0A3S0RY59-F1
#
_cell.length_a   1.000
_cell.length_b   1.000
_cell.length_c   1.000
_cell.angle_alpha   90.00
_cell.angle_beta   90.00
_cell.angle_gamma   90.00
#
_symmetry.space_group_name_H-M   'P 1'
#
loop_
_entity.id
_entity.type
_entity.pdbx_description
1 polymer ?
#
loop_
_entity_poly.entity_id
_entity_poly.type
_entity_poly.pdbx_seq_one_letter_code
_entity_poly.pdbx_strand_id
1 'polypeptide(L)'
;MSKGKQLWPGDEMLAFFRAHIRRETSLDSDTTEKLAAALTRATNRMLVWEVPVEVEEAPPAAVPAQPQKSDEIQERHDRAENFNPYLFSALVALAKHGSEGLMLRLKDIKTAENLRAFAEAQHVPVDPSLKRTDEIRKAIVAGVERRLADRKAAAS
;
A
#
# COMPACT_ATOMS: atom_id res chain seq x y z
N MET A 1 6.78 -8.09 16.30
CA MET A 1 7.16 -6.66 16.29
C MET A 1 8.51 -6.54 15.59
N SER A 2 8.53 -6.33 14.27
CA SER A 2 9.79 -6.22 13.53
C SER A 2 10.43 -4.86 13.80
N LYS A 3 11.64 -4.86 14.37
CA LYS A 3 12.43 -3.66 14.60
C LYS A 3 13.06 -3.25 13.27
N GLY A 4 12.61 -2.15 12.67
CA GLY A 4 13.27 -1.61 11.48
C GLY A 4 14.69 -1.15 11.79
N LYS A 5 15.67 -1.57 10.98
CA LYS A 5 17.06 -1.10 11.05
C LYS A 5 17.17 0.22 10.29
N GLN A 6 17.68 1.26 10.96
CA GLN A 6 17.98 2.53 10.30
C GLN A 6 19.36 2.41 9.64
N LEU A 7 19.42 2.71 8.34
CA LEU A 7 20.66 2.80 7.58
C LEU A 7 20.96 4.26 7.24
N TRP A 8 22.22 4.62 7.41
CA TRP A 8 22.78 5.92 7.07
C TRP A 8 23.60 5.81 5.78
N PRO A 9 23.88 6.92 5.09
CA PRO A 9 24.63 6.91 3.84
C PRO A 9 26.05 6.36 4.09
N GLY A 10 26.42 5.30 3.36
CA GLY A 10 27.67 4.57 3.58
C GLY A 10 27.60 3.14 3.03
N ASP A 11 28.57 2.31 3.42
CA ASP A 11 28.75 0.97 2.88
C ASP A 11 27.53 0.05 3.11
N GLU A 12 26.84 0.17 4.25
CA GLU A 12 25.65 -0.63 4.55
C GLU A 12 24.47 -0.29 3.62
N MET A 13 24.24 1.00 3.33
CA MET A 13 23.18 1.45 2.44
C MET A 13 23.50 1.11 0.97
N LEU A 14 24.78 1.21 0.59
CA LEU A 14 25.24 0.82 -0.73
C LEU A 14 25.07 -0.69 -0.97
N ALA A 15 25.46 -1.51 0.01
CA ALA A 15 25.27 -2.95 -0.03
C ALA A 15 23.78 -3.33 -0.14
N PHE A 16 22.92 -2.62 0.58
CA PHE A 16 21.47 -2.82 0.51
C PHE A 16 20.93 -2.58 -0.91
N PHE A 17 21.22 -1.41 -1.51
CA PHE A 17 20.75 -1.11 -2.86
C PHE A 17 21.31 -2.09 -3.90
N ARG A 18 22.60 -2.43 -3.79
CA ARG A 18 23.25 -3.38 -4.69
C ARG A 18 22.59 -4.76 -4.63
N ALA A 19 22.30 -5.27 -3.43
CA ALA A 19 21.65 -6.57 -3.26
C ALA A 19 20.23 -6.58 -3.86
N HIS A 20 19.49 -5.49 -3.67
CA HIS A 20 18.12 -5.39 -4.16
C HIS A 20 18.03 -5.23 -5.68
N ILE A 21 18.86 -4.35 -6.26
CA ILE A 21 18.91 -4.11 -7.71
C ILE A 21 19.32 -5.38 -8.46
N ARG A 22 20.28 -6.16 -7.94
CA ARG A 22 20.71 -7.43 -8.55
C ARG A 22 19.65 -8.51 -8.51
N ARG A 23 18.78 -8.49 -7.51
CA ARG A 23 17.73 -9.50 -7.35
C ARG A 23 16.59 -9.30 -8.36
N GLU A 24 16.30 -8.05 -8.72
CA GLU A 24 15.12 -7.71 -9.53
C GLU A 24 15.43 -7.40 -11.00
N THR A 25 16.70 -7.17 -11.36
CA THR A 25 17.04 -6.63 -12.68
C THR A 25 18.12 -7.41 -13.42
N SER A 26 18.03 -7.46 -14.75
CA SER A 26 19.05 -8.00 -15.65
C SER A 26 20.16 -6.98 -15.97
N LEU A 27 20.38 -5.99 -15.10
CA LEU A 27 21.36 -4.94 -15.33
C LEU A 27 22.78 -5.50 -15.24
N ASP A 28 23.67 -4.92 -16.04
CA ASP A 28 25.10 -5.23 -15.96
C ASP A 28 25.68 -4.75 -14.62
N SER A 29 26.80 -5.36 -14.21
CA SER A 29 27.39 -5.10 -12.90
C SER A 29 27.90 -3.67 -12.74
N ASP A 30 28.31 -2.99 -13.81
CA ASP A 30 28.85 -1.63 -13.76
C ASP A 30 27.71 -0.61 -13.59
N THR A 31 26.62 -0.77 -14.33
CA THR A 31 25.40 0.04 -14.17
C THR A 31 24.79 -0.13 -12.78
N THR A 32 24.81 -1.36 -12.25
CA THR A 32 24.33 -1.64 -10.89
C THR A 32 25.10 -0.86 -9.83
N GLU A 33 26.44 -0.82 -9.93
CA GLU A 33 27.29 -0.09 -8.97
C GLU A 33 27.07 1.42 -9.06
N LYS A 34 27.01 1.96 -10.29
CA LYS A 34 26.75 3.38 -10.52
C LYS A 34 25.40 3.81 -9.96
N LEU A 35 24.37 2.99 -10.15
CA LEU A 35 23.02 3.25 -9.66
C LEU A 35 22.96 3.16 -8.13
N ALA A 36 23.54 2.12 -7.53
CA ALA A 36 23.60 1.97 -6.08
C ALA A 36 24.34 3.14 -5.41
N ALA A 37 25.46 3.58 -5.99
CA ALA A 37 26.21 4.74 -5.50
C ALA A 37 25.42 6.05 -5.63
N ALA A 38 24.71 6.25 -6.75
CA ALA A 38 23.87 7.43 -6.95
C ALA A 38 22.71 7.48 -5.93
N LEU A 39 22.02 6.37 -5.71
CA LEU A 39 20.94 6.25 -4.73
C LEU A 39 21.43 6.46 -3.30
N THR A 40 22.62 5.95 -2.98
CA THR A 40 23.24 6.15 -1.66
C THR A 40 23.56 7.62 -1.41
N ARG A 41 24.05 8.36 -2.41
CA ARG A 41 24.33 9.81 -2.29
C ARG A 41 23.04 10.65 -2.18
N ALA A 42 21.97 10.23 -2.86
CA ALA A 42 20.71 10.94 -2.87
C ALA A 42 19.88 10.72 -1.59
N THR A 43 20.20 9.69 -0.81
CA THR A 43 19.42 9.29 0.36
C THR A 43 20.14 9.77 1.62
N ASN A 44 19.47 10.55 2.47
CA ASN A 44 20.05 11.02 3.75
C ASN A 44 19.83 10.03 4.90
N ARG A 45 18.71 9.28 4.87
CA ARG A 45 18.37 8.28 5.89
C ARG A 45 17.38 7.28 5.31
N MET A 46 17.61 5.99 5.56
CA MET A 46 16.70 4.92 5.15
C MET A 46 16.28 4.10 6.36
N LEU A 47 14.99 3.78 6.45
CA LEU A 47 14.47 2.81 7.43
C LEU A 47 14.21 1.52 6.67
N VAL A 48 15.00 0.50 6.96
CA VAL A 48 14.86 -0.83 6.36
C VAL A 48 14.13 -1.72 7.34
N TRP A 49 13.00 -2.25 6.90
CA TRP A 49 12.34 -3.33 7.63
C TRP A 49 12.91 -4.64 7.14
N GLU A 50 13.48 -5.42 8.06
CA GLU A 50 13.65 -6.85 7.83
C GLU A 50 12.24 -7.46 7.81
N VAL A 51 11.64 -7.47 6.62
CA VAL A 51 10.63 -8.48 6.32
C VAL A 51 11.41 -9.79 6.39
N PRO A 52 11.07 -10.73 7.29
CA PRO A 52 11.72 -12.02 7.28
C PRO A 52 11.60 -12.54 5.86
N VAL A 53 12.74 -12.73 5.21
CA VAL A 53 12.77 -13.55 4.01
C VAL A 53 12.23 -14.88 4.52
N GLU A 54 11.01 -15.23 4.13
CA GLU A 54 10.61 -16.63 4.08
C GLU A 54 11.67 -17.27 3.21
N VAL A 55 12.68 -17.82 3.87
CA VAL A 55 13.61 -18.78 3.30
C VAL A 55 12.72 -19.97 3.01
N GLU A 56 12.09 -19.95 1.85
CA GLU A 56 11.46 -21.11 1.25
C GLU A 56 12.59 -22.01 0.71
N GLU A 57 13.41 -22.53 1.63
CA GLU A 57 14.15 -23.77 1.41
C GLU A 57 13.44 -24.86 2.20
N ALA A 58 12.56 -25.59 1.50
CA ALA A 58 12.26 -26.97 1.82
C ALA A 58 12.10 -27.76 0.51
N PRO A 59 12.90 -28.82 0.27
CA PRO A 59 12.77 -29.71 -0.89
C PRO A 59 11.52 -30.61 -0.79
N PRO A 60 11.13 -31.30 -1.88
CA PRO A 60 9.73 -31.45 -2.27
C PRO A 60 9.02 -32.61 -1.57
N ALA A 61 7.82 -32.35 -1.07
CA ALA A 61 6.83 -33.39 -0.77
C ALA A 61 5.49 -32.99 -1.41
N ALA A 62 5.12 -33.76 -2.42
CA ALA A 62 3.89 -33.62 -3.19
C ALA A 62 2.63 -33.81 -2.32
N VAL A 63 1.67 -32.89 -2.40
CA VAL A 63 0.19 -33.06 -2.46
C VAL A 63 -0.52 -31.70 -2.26
N PRO A 64 -1.75 -31.48 -2.79
CA PRO A 64 -2.02 -31.06 -4.16
C PRO A 64 -2.65 -29.64 -4.23
N ALA A 65 -2.61 -29.07 -5.43
CA ALA A 65 -3.34 -27.92 -5.94
C ALA A 65 -4.54 -27.40 -5.11
N GLN A 66 -4.40 -26.19 -4.57
CA GLN A 66 -5.47 -25.18 -4.59
C GLN A 66 -4.90 -23.87 -5.14
N PRO A 67 -4.95 -23.63 -6.46
CA PRO A 67 -4.85 -22.30 -7.01
C PRO A 67 -6.22 -21.60 -6.87
N GLN A 68 -6.28 -20.29 -7.12
CA GLN A 68 -7.50 -19.48 -7.36
C GLN A 68 -8.05 -18.60 -6.22
N LYS A 69 -7.22 -17.91 -5.43
CA LYS A 69 -7.68 -16.66 -4.77
C LYS A 69 -6.82 -15.43 -5.08
N SER A 70 -5.56 -15.63 -5.45
CA SER A 70 -4.66 -14.53 -5.80
C SER A 70 -5.01 -13.92 -7.16
N ASP A 71 -5.44 -14.74 -8.13
CA ASP A 71 -5.78 -14.25 -9.48
C ASP A 71 -7.09 -13.47 -9.53
N GLU A 72 -8.09 -13.76 -8.68
CA GLU A 72 -9.34 -12.97 -8.66
C GLU A 72 -9.13 -11.54 -8.12
N ILE A 73 -8.17 -11.35 -7.21
CA ILE A 73 -7.82 -10.03 -6.67
C ILE A 73 -7.07 -9.23 -7.74
N GLN A 74 -6.19 -9.89 -8.50
CA GLN A 74 -5.41 -9.29 -9.57
C GLN A 74 -6.28 -8.99 -10.82
N GLU A 75 -7.15 -9.91 -11.25
CA GLU A 75 -8.06 -9.70 -12.40
C GLU A 75 -9.15 -8.65 -12.12
N ARG A 76 -9.61 -8.52 -10.86
CA ARG A 76 -10.49 -7.39 -10.48
C ARG A 76 -9.76 -6.05 -10.53
N HIS A 77 -8.46 -6.05 -10.24
CA HIS A 77 -7.60 -4.87 -10.28
C HIS A 77 -7.31 -4.40 -11.72
N ASP A 78 -7.24 -5.33 -12.68
CA ASP A 78 -6.94 -5.01 -14.08
C ASP A 78 -8.17 -4.58 -14.90
N ARG A 79 -9.41 -4.88 -14.46
CA ARG A 79 -10.64 -4.53 -15.20
C ARG A 79 -11.08 -3.06 -15.11
N ALA A 80 -10.42 -2.24 -14.28
CA ALA A 80 -10.75 -0.83 -14.10
C ALA A 80 -9.56 0.04 -14.53
N GLU A 81 -9.29 0.13 -15.85
CA GLU A 81 -8.07 0.67 -16.48
C GLU A 81 -7.52 2.02 -15.96
N ASN A 82 -8.22 2.79 -15.11
CA ASN A 82 -7.74 4.06 -14.53
C ASN A 82 -8.04 4.27 -13.03
N PHE A 83 -8.54 3.28 -12.28
CA PHE A 83 -8.89 3.48 -10.87
C PHE A 83 -7.80 3.00 -9.91
N ASN A 84 -7.17 3.92 -9.18
CA ASN A 84 -6.21 3.60 -8.13
C ASN A 84 -6.78 3.96 -6.74
N PRO A 85 -7.05 2.97 -5.86
CA PRO A 85 -7.65 3.19 -4.54
C PRO A 85 -6.71 3.88 -3.52
N TYR A 86 -5.44 4.06 -3.88
CA TYR A 86 -4.42 4.74 -3.09
C TYR A 86 -4.10 6.16 -3.59
N LEU A 87 -4.85 6.69 -4.56
CA LEU A 87 -4.65 8.05 -5.09
C LEU A 87 -4.65 9.14 -4.02
N PHE A 88 -5.43 8.95 -2.95
CA PHE A 88 -5.43 9.84 -1.81
C PHE A 88 -5.84 9.09 -0.54
N SER A 89 -5.37 9.56 0.61
CA SER A 89 -5.80 9.00 1.91
C SER A 89 -7.08 9.68 2.39
N ALA A 90 -8.09 8.88 2.72
CA ALA A 90 -9.36 9.39 3.24
C ALA A 90 -9.18 10.17 4.55
N LEU A 91 -8.30 9.69 5.43
CA LEU A 91 -7.99 10.35 6.71
C LEU A 91 -7.31 11.70 6.52
N VAL A 92 -6.33 11.79 5.60
CA VAL A 92 -5.62 13.05 5.33
C VAL A 92 -6.55 14.06 4.66
N ALA A 93 -7.40 13.60 3.73
CA ALA A 93 -8.40 14.45 3.10
C ALA A 93 -9.40 14.99 4.12
N LEU A 94 -9.90 14.15 5.04
CA LEU A 94 -10.79 14.55 6.13
C LEU A 94 -10.10 15.56 7.07
N ALA A 95 -8.85 15.31 7.47
CA ALA A 95 -8.12 16.16 8.40
C ALA A 95 -7.79 17.55 7.81
N LYS A 96 -7.49 17.63 6.51
CA LYS A 96 -7.09 18.89 5.86
C LYS A 96 -8.27 19.70 5.32
N HIS A 97 -9.28 19.03 4.79
CA HIS A 97 -10.37 19.67 4.03
C HIS A 97 -11.76 19.40 4.60
N GLY A 98 -11.84 18.68 5.73
CA GLY A 98 -13.10 18.31 6.36
C GLY A 98 -13.88 17.26 5.58
N SER A 99 -15.10 16.99 6.06
CA SER A 99 -16.03 16.01 5.48
C SER A 99 -16.46 16.40 4.06
N GLU A 100 -16.66 17.69 3.79
CA GLU A 100 -17.02 18.20 2.46
C GLU A 100 -15.89 17.97 1.44
N GLY A 101 -14.63 18.24 1.82
CA GLY A 101 -13.48 18.02 0.95
C GLY A 101 -13.25 16.54 0.61
N LEU A 102 -13.45 15.65 1.59
CA LEU A 102 -13.43 14.20 1.35
C LEU A 102 -14.59 13.78 0.42
N MET A 103 -15.79 14.31 0.63
CA MET A 103 -16.94 14.01 -0.22
C MET A 103 -16.71 14.45 -1.67
N LEU A 104 -16.07 15.59 -1.89
CA LEU A 104 -15.74 16.08 -3.23
C LEU A 104 -14.82 15.11 -3.98
N ARG A 105 -13.76 14.62 -3.32
CA ARG A 105 -12.84 13.62 -3.88
C ARG A 105 -13.53 12.28 -4.17
N LEU A 106 -14.46 11.88 -3.33
CA LEU A 106 -15.24 10.65 -3.52
C LEU A 106 -16.27 10.76 -4.66
N LYS A 107 -16.64 11.97 -5.10
CA LYS A 107 -17.52 12.16 -6.27
C LYS A 107 -16.83 11.77 -7.58
N ASP A 108 -15.51 11.91 -7.65
CA ASP A 108 -14.72 11.53 -8.84
C ASP A 108 -14.76 10.01 -9.08
N ILE A 109 -15.03 9.23 -8.03
CA ILE A 109 -15.24 7.78 -8.11
C ILE A 109 -16.69 7.51 -8.53
N LYS A 110 -16.87 7.06 -9.78
CA LYS A 110 -18.18 6.93 -10.42
C LYS A 110 -18.89 5.60 -10.14
N THR A 111 -18.16 4.54 -9.81
CA THR A 111 -18.72 3.19 -9.64
C THR A 111 -18.77 2.78 -8.18
N ALA A 112 -19.80 2.01 -7.81
CA ALA A 112 -19.97 1.48 -6.46
C ALA A 112 -18.85 0.50 -6.08
N GLU A 113 -18.36 -0.28 -7.05
CA GLU A 113 -17.26 -1.22 -6.88
C GLU A 113 -15.95 -0.50 -6.51
N ASN A 114 -15.59 0.56 -7.23
CA ASN A 114 -14.40 1.34 -6.94
C ASN A 114 -14.49 2.06 -5.59
N LEU A 115 -15.67 2.53 -5.19
CA LEU A 115 -15.87 3.12 -3.86
C LEU A 115 -15.65 2.09 -2.75
N ARG A 116 -16.06 0.83 -2.96
CA ARG A 116 -15.83 -0.26 -2.00
C ARG A 116 -14.35 -0.64 -1.94
N ALA A 117 -13.70 -0.76 -3.10
CA ALA A 117 -12.26 -0.99 -3.19
C ALA A 117 -11.46 0.13 -2.50
N PHE A 118 -11.88 1.39 -2.63
CA PHE A 118 -11.31 2.51 -1.89
C PHE A 118 -11.50 2.35 -0.38
N ALA A 119 -12.71 2.01 0.07
CA ALA A 119 -13.00 1.81 1.49
C ALA A 119 -12.13 0.68 2.08
N GLU A 120 -12.02 -0.44 1.38
CA GLU A 120 -11.23 -1.60 1.76
C GLU A 120 -9.73 -1.27 1.85
N ALA A 121 -9.19 -0.59 0.83
CA ALA A 121 -7.79 -0.16 0.81
C ALA A 121 -7.44 0.79 1.97
N GLN A 122 -8.40 1.62 2.40
CA GLN A 122 -8.25 2.52 3.54
C GLN A 122 -8.67 1.87 4.87
N HIS A 123 -9.03 0.58 4.87
CA HIS A 123 -9.59 -0.19 5.98
C HIS A 123 -10.81 0.48 6.66
N VAL A 124 -11.62 1.20 5.89
CA VAL A 124 -12.83 1.86 6.37
C VAL A 124 -13.99 0.86 6.31
N PRO A 125 -14.66 0.56 7.44
CA PRO A 125 -15.79 -0.36 7.44
C PRO A 125 -16.98 0.27 6.70
N VAL A 126 -17.44 -0.38 5.64
CA VAL A 126 -18.62 0.00 4.87
C VAL A 126 -19.53 -1.21 4.72
N ASP A 127 -20.83 -1.02 4.90
CA ASP A 127 -21.82 -2.11 4.78
C ASP A 127 -21.88 -2.63 3.32
N PRO A 128 -21.63 -3.93 3.08
CA PRO A 128 -21.65 -4.51 1.74
C PRO A 128 -23.05 -4.50 1.09
N SER A 129 -24.11 -4.31 1.89
CA SER A 129 -25.51 -4.23 1.44
C SER A 129 -25.83 -2.91 0.73
N LEU A 130 -25.00 -1.88 0.89
CA LEU A 130 -25.22 -0.57 0.28
C LEU A 130 -24.94 -0.61 -1.22
N LYS A 131 -25.98 -0.42 -2.04
CA LYS A 131 -25.87 -0.47 -3.51
C LYS A 131 -25.73 0.92 -4.15
N ARG A 132 -26.21 1.97 -3.47
CA ARG A 132 -26.19 3.33 -4.02
C ARG A 132 -24.84 3.99 -3.76
N THR A 133 -24.24 4.56 -4.79
CA THR A 133 -22.95 5.25 -4.71
C THR A 133 -22.96 6.36 -3.67
N ASP A 134 -24.03 7.16 -3.59
CA ASP A 134 -24.13 8.24 -2.59
C ASP A 134 -24.20 7.74 -1.15
N GLU A 135 -24.84 6.59 -0.91
CA GLU A 135 -24.89 5.97 0.42
C GLU A 135 -23.52 5.41 0.81
N ILE A 136 -22.82 4.78 -0.14
CA ILE A 136 -21.45 4.29 0.05
C ILE A 136 -20.51 5.47 0.37
N ARG A 137 -20.61 6.59 -0.36
CA ARG A 137 -19.79 7.79 -0.08
C ARG A 137 -20.02 8.32 1.34
N LYS A 138 -21.28 8.42 1.77
CA LYS A 138 -21.63 8.85 3.13
C LYS A 138 -21.10 7.88 4.19
N ALA A 139 -21.20 6.57 3.95
CA ALA A 139 -20.68 5.55 4.85
C ALA A 139 -19.15 5.64 4.99
N ILE A 140 -18.43 5.89 3.89
CA ILE A 140 -16.97 6.10 3.92
C ILE A 140 -16.62 7.31 4.79
N VAL A 141 -17.28 8.46 4.59
CA VAL A 141 -17.02 9.67 5.38
C VAL A 141 -17.24 9.41 6.87
N ALA A 142 -18.39 8.83 7.24
CA ALA A 142 -18.72 8.52 8.64
C ALA A 142 -17.73 7.51 9.26
N GLY A 143 -17.32 6.49 8.50
CA GLY A 143 -16.33 5.50 8.96
C GLY A 143 -14.95 6.12 9.21
N VAL A 144 -14.54 7.07 8.39
CA VAL A 144 -13.26 7.80 8.56
C VAL A 144 -13.33 8.76 9.75
N GLU A 145 -14.45 9.48 9.91
CA GLU A 145 -14.69 10.36 11.07
C GLU A 145 -14.61 9.60 12.39
N ARG A 146 -15.26 8.43 12.47
CA ARG A 146 -15.21 7.57 13.65
C ARG A 146 -13.78 7.15 13.97
N ARG A 147 -13.02 6.69 12.96
CA ARG A 147 -11.61 6.32 13.14
C ARG A 147 -10.74 7.48 13.60
N LEU A 148 -11.00 8.70 13.12
CA LEU A 148 -10.28 9.89 13.57
C LEU A 148 -10.62 10.22 15.02
N ALA A 149 -11.90 10.12 15.41
CA ALA A 149 -12.34 10.30 16.77
C ALA A 149 -11.73 9.26 17.72
N ASP A 150 -11.73 7.98 17.34
CA ASP A 150 -11.13 6.89 18.11
C ASP A 150 -9.63 7.11 18.33
N ARG A 151 -8.91 7.57 17.29
CA ARG A 151 -7.49 7.92 17.41
C ARG A 151 -7.25 9.10 18.33
N LYS A 152 -8.12 10.12 18.29
CA LYS A 152 -8.02 11.28 19.18
C LYS A 152 -8.29 10.90 20.63
N ALA A 153 -9.27 10.03 20.86
CA ALA A 153 -9.60 9.51 22.20
C ALA A 153 -8.48 8.63 22.77
N ALA A 154 -7.81 7.83 21.94
CA ALA A 154 -6.69 6.98 22.38
C ALA A 154 -5.38 7.76 22.65
N ALA A 155 -5.28 9.00 22.17
CA ALA A 155 -4.11 9.86 22.36
C ALA A 155 -4.27 10.89 23.50
N SER A 156 -5.42 10.89 24.18
CA SER A 156 -5.77 11.82 25.26
C SER A 156 -5.94 11.08 26.58
#